data_AF-A0A6P8EV56-F1
#
_entry.id   AF-A0A6P8EV56-F1
#
_cell.length_a   1.000
_cell.length_b   1.000
_cell.length_c   1.000
_cell.angle_alpha   90.00
_cell.angle_beta   90.00
_cell.angle_gamma   90.00
#
_symmetry.space_group_name_H-M   'P 1'
#
loop_
_entity.id
_entity.type
_entity.pdbx_description
1 polymer ?
#
loop_
_entity_poly.entity_id
_entity_poly.type
_entity_poly.pdbx_seq_one_letter_code
_entity_poly.pdbx_strand_id
1 'polypeptide(L)'
;MATEGDAGSVSVAETETGEGDASFGEMSTNMETESSNGKEAMEAAGDGPEAVETQTGSGDEESGARQLGEVELQCALCMKWFTADTFKIDKSSCLPFMTNYVFHCNVCHHSGNTYFLRKQANLKEMCLSALANLTWRSRTQEEHPKTMFSKDKDIIPFIDKYWECMTTRQRPGKLTWPNNIVKTMSKERDVFLVKEHPDPGSKDPEEEYPKFGLLDQDLANIGPSYDTQKQTTSVASTGGQNGGAAFSGGIAPGGTGKGRGAKRKQQQQQDGTAAGTTKRTRSDPLFAAQRLPPHGYPLEHPFNKDGYRYILAEPDPHAPDPEKLELDCWAGKPIPGDLYRACLYERVLLALHDRAPQLKISDDRLTVTGEKGYSMVRASHGVRKGSWYFEVTVDEMPTDTAARLGWSQPLGNLQAPLGYDKFSYSWRSKKGTRFHQSIGKHYSEGYNQGDVLGFFIELPDETEVAKALPDTYKDKALIKFKSYLYFEEKDYVDKAEKSLKAVNSSKMVFYKNGVSQGVAYENLFEGLYFPAISLYRSCTVSVNFGPHFKHPPKDNKFQPMSDMGRGAVIEHTLADILYHVETDVDGRSPHWEG
;
A
#
# COMPACT_ATOMS: atom_id res chain seq x y z
N MET A 1 83.97 -5.86 -16.45
CA MET A 1 83.85 -4.91 -15.33
C MET A 1 82.75 -5.46 -14.44
N ALA A 2 83.04 -6.38 -13.50
CA ALA A 2 83.64 -6.13 -12.17
C ALA A 2 82.71 -5.23 -11.34
N THR A 3 82.23 -5.56 -10.14
CA THR A 3 82.54 -6.59 -9.11
C THR A 3 81.42 -6.42 -8.04
N GLU A 4 80.78 -7.48 -7.57
CA GLU A 4 81.00 -8.18 -6.29
C GLU A 4 80.76 -7.37 -5.00
N GLY A 5 80.06 -8.02 -4.06
CA GLY A 5 79.79 -7.60 -2.69
C GLY A 5 78.96 -8.66 -1.96
N ASP A 6 79.62 -9.77 -1.63
CA ASP A 6 79.14 -10.96 -0.92
C ASP A 6 79.31 -10.82 0.62
N ALA A 7 78.77 -11.82 1.33
CA ALA A 7 78.95 -12.22 2.74
C ALA A 7 78.00 -11.57 3.77
N GLY A 8 77.39 -12.31 4.71
CA GLY A 8 77.54 -13.72 5.05
C GLY A 8 76.66 -14.09 6.25
N SER A 9 76.32 -15.37 6.30
CA SER A 9 75.58 -16.11 7.34
C SER A 9 76.31 -16.23 8.68
N VAL A 10 75.59 -16.27 9.80
CA VAL A 10 75.88 -17.19 10.94
C VAL A 10 74.56 -17.60 11.63
N SER A 11 74.55 -18.84 12.08
CA SER A 11 73.47 -19.67 12.61
C SER A 11 73.66 -20.02 14.10
N VAL A 12 72.62 -20.64 14.68
CA VAL A 12 72.61 -21.56 15.85
C VAL A 12 72.63 -20.95 17.27
N ALA A 13 71.59 -21.24 18.07
CA ALA A 13 71.66 -22.13 19.25
C ALA A 13 70.33 -22.21 20.03
N GLU A 14 69.84 -23.45 20.20
CA GLU A 14 68.88 -23.93 21.20
C GLU A 14 69.57 -24.19 22.55
N THR A 15 68.82 -24.18 23.65
CA THR A 15 68.78 -25.18 24.77
C THR A 15 67.83 -24.65 25.88
N GLU A 16 66.73 -25.36 26.22
CA GLU A 16 66.58 -26.39 27.28
C GLU A 16 66.81 -25.85 28.71
N THR A 17 66.13 -26.20 29.81
CA THR A 17 65.08 -27.14 30.24
C THR A 17 64.69 -26.73 31.68
N GLY A 18 63.57 -27.22 32.23
CA GLY A 18 63.27 -27.10 33.67
C GLY A 18 61.91 -27.67 34.08
N GLU A 19 61.93 -28.89 34.60
CA GLU A 19 60.83 -29.77 35.02
C GLU A 19 60.06 -29.30 36.28
N GLY A 20 58.88 -29.88 36.48
CA GLY A 20 58.10 -29.83 37.72
C GLY A 20 56.85 -30.70 37.67
N ASP A 21 57.04 -31.99 37.97
CA ASP A 21 56.08 -33.10 38.04
C ASP A 21 55.10 -33.00 39.24
N ALA A 22 53.87 -33.53 39.11
CA ALA A 22 53.11 -34.27 40.14
C ALA A 22 51.62 -34.50 39.76
N SER A 23 51.36 -35.63 39.09
CA SER A 23 50.57 -36.78 39.59
C SER A 23 49.14 -36.62 40.19
N PHE A 24 48.20 -37.30 39.49
CA PHE A 24 47.15 -38.23 39.95
C PHE A 24 45.86 -37.77 40.67
N GLY A 25 44.73 -38.24 40.12
CA GLY A 25 43.48 -38.46 40.87
C GLY A 25 42.19 -38.52 40.03
N GLU A 26 42.01 -39.52 39.15
CA GLU A 26 40.68 -39.98 38.75
C GLU A 26 40.03 -40.76 39.91
N MET A 27 38.70 -40.71 40.08
CA MET A 27 37.80 -41.87 39.85
C MET A 27 36.33 -41.56 40.19
N SER A 28 35.47 -42.01 39.28
CA SER A 28 34.00 -42.08 39.32
C SER A 28 33.47 -43.10 40.34
N THR A 29 32.25 -42.91 40.88
CA THR A 29 31.28 -44.00 41.17
C THR A 29 29.84 -43.50 41.41
N ASN A 30 28.94 -43.94 40.52
CA ASN A 30 27.57 -44.46 40.65
C ASN A 30 26.74 -44.37 41.97
N MET A 31 25.52 -43.81 41.83
CA MET A 31 24.17 -44.47 41.80
C MET A 31 23.47 -44.99 43.08
N GLU A 32 22.14 -44.70 43.13
CA GLU A 32 20.99 -45.34 43.86
C GLU A 32 20.77 -44.98 45.36
N THR A 33 19.58 -44.83 45.97
CA THR A 33 18.13 -44.88 45.63
C THR A 33 17.29 -44.42 46.88
N GLU A 34 15.96 -44.28 46.70
CA GLU A 34 14.84 -44.19 47.69
C GLU A 34 14.52 -42.80 48.31
N SER A 35 13.41 -42.13 47.97
CA SER A 35 11.95 -42.36 48.16
C SER A 35 11.38 -41.78 49.46
N SER A 36 10.42 -40.84 49.34
CA SER A 36 9.18 -40.79 50.13
C SER A 36 8.25 -39.65 49.68
N ASN A 37 6.96 -39.99 49.61
CA ASN A 37 5.82 -39.19 49.20
C ASN A 37 5.51 -37.99 50.11
N GLY A 38 4.82 -36.99 49.54
CA GLY A 38 3.61 -36.46 50.20
C GLY A 38 3.39 -34.95 50.17
N LYS A 39 2.62 -34.51 49.15
CA LYS A 39 1.60 -33.44 49.15
C LYS A 39 1.80 -32.21 50.07
N GLU A 40 1.87 -31.04 49.43
CA GLU A 40 1.24 -29.83 49.95
C GLU A 40 0.46 -29.10 48.86
N ALA A 41 -0.69 -28.56 49.28
CA ALA A 41 -1.59 -27.70 48.53
C ALA A 41 -1.68 -26.35 49.26
N MET A 42 -2.18 -25.35 48.53
CA MET A 42 -2.61 -24.00 48.91
C MET A 42 -1.63 -22.83 48.69
N GLU A 43 -2.12 -21.90 47.85
CA GLU A 43 -2.26 -20.44 48.09
C GLU A 43 -0.97 -19.61 48.28
N ALA A 44 -0.80 -18.38 47.78
CA ALA A 44 -1.59 -17.46 46.97
C ALA A 44 -0.65 -16.36 46.43
N ALA A 45 -1.11 -15.69 45.37
CA ALA A 45 -0.92 -14.28 44.99
C ALA A 45 0.47 -13.60 45.06
N GLY A 46 0.88 -13.04 43.92
CA GLY A 46 1.90 -11.99 43.82
C GLY A 46 1.97 -11.41 42.41
N ASP A 47 1.62 -10.12 42.31
CA ASP A 47 1.49 -9.23 41.13
C ASP A 47 2.49 -9.40 39.97
N GLY A 48 1.99 -9.19 38.75
CA GLY A 48 2.75 -8.90 37.53
C GLY A 48 1.98 -7.93 36.61
N PRO A 49 2.65 -7.02 35.89
CA PRO A 49 2.03 -5.84 35.29
C PRO A 49 1.21 -6.19 34.04
N GLU A 50 0.08 -5.48 33.90
CA GLU A 50 -0.91 -5.61 32.83
C GLU A 50 -0.28 -5.56 31.43
N ALA A 51 -0.39 -6.67 30.70
CA ALA A 51 -0.25 -6.69 29.26
C ALA A 51 -1.57 -6.20 28.65
N VAL A 52 -1.50 -5.14 27.84
CA VAL A 52 -2.62 -4.69 27.00
C VAL A 52 -2.87 -5.78 25.96
N GLU A 53 -3.87 -6.64 26.21
CA GLU A 53 -4.37 -7.59 25.24
C GLU A 53 -4.92 -6.83 24.02
N THR A 54 -4.18 -6.89 22.93
CA THR A 54 -4.72 -6.55 21.62
C THR A 54 -5.68 -7.68 21.25
N GLN A 55 -6.98 -7.42 21.34
CA GLN A 55 -8.03 -8.35 20.90
C GLN A 55 -7.81 -8.71 19.42
N THR A 56 -7.10 -9.81 19.19
CA THR A 56 -7.19 -10.57 17.94
C THR A 56 -8.52 -11.31 17.97
N GLY A 57 -9.54 -10.72 17.35
CA GLY A 57 -10.81 -11.40 17.11
C GLY A 57 -10.60 -12.61 16.21
N SER A 58 -10.46 -13.79 16.81
CA SER A 58 -10.64 -15.06 16.13
C SER A 58 -12.10 -15.12 15.67
N GLY A 59 -12.29 -15.19 14.34
CA GLY A 59 -13.60 -15.26 13.74
C GLY A 59 -14.29 -16.57 14.09
N ASP A 60 -15.30 -16.50 14.94
CA ASP A 60 -16.32 -17.52 15.04
C ASP A 60 -17.22 -17.46 13.79
N GLU A 61 -17.47 -18.65 13.24
CA GLU A 61 -18.22 -18.92 12.00
C GLU A 61 -19.73 -18.61 12.07
N GLU A 62 -20.13 -17.63 12.88
CA GLU A 62 -21.52 -17.12 12.97
C GLU A 62 -21.67 -15.71 12.34
N SER A 63 -20.61 -15.19 11.72
CA SER A 63 -20.54 -13.81 11.19
C SER A 63 -21.19 -13.62 9.80
N GLY A 64 -22.05 -14.53 9.37
CA GLY A 64 -22.67 -14.51 8.03
C GLY A 64 -24.03 -13.83 7.95
N ALA A 65 -24.73 -13.67 9.08
CA ALA A 65 -26.09 -13.14 9.12
C ALA A 65 -26.08 -11.61 9.28
N ARG A 66 -26.85 -10.92 8.41
CA ARG A 66 -27.10 -9.48 8.52
C ARG A 66 -27.78 -9.14 9.85
N GLN A 67 -27.28 -8.15 10.56
CA GLN A 67 -27.89 -7.54 11.74
C GLN A 67 -28.76 -6.35 11.31
N LEU A 68 -29.90 -6.66 10.68
CA LEU A 68 -30.79 -5.65 10.11
C LEU A 68 -31.31 -4.68 11.19
N GLY A 69 -31.20 -3.39 10.92
CA GLY A 69 -31.62 -2.32 11.85
C GLY A 69 -30.45 -1.59 12.50
N GLU A 70 -29.27 -2.19 12.50
CA GLU A 70 -28.02 -1.53 12.87
C GLU A 70 -27.36 -0.84 11.66
N VAL A 71 -26.35 -0.01 11.92
CA VAL A 71 -25.51 0.55 10.85
C VAL A 71 -24.54 -0.53 10.39
N GLU A 72 -24.90 -1.21 9.31
CA GLU A 72 -24.07 -2.23 8.66
C GLU A 72 -23.44 -1.71 7.36
N LEU A 73 -22.19 -2.11 7.12
CA LEU A 73 -21.40 -1.74 5.96
C LEU A 73 -20.94 -3.00 5.22
N GLN A 74 -21.21 -3.06 3.91
CA GLN A 74 -20.72 -4.12 3.04
C GLN A 74 -19.35 -3.72 2.51
N CYS A 75 -18.36 -4.60 2.67
CA CYS A 75 -17.05 -4.36 2.10
C CYS A 75 -17.09 -4.53 0.58
N ALA A 76 -16.66 -3.51 -0.16
CA ALA A 76 -16.57 -3.55 -1.63
C ALA A 76 -15.61 -4.62 -2.16
N LEU A 77 -14.79 -5.20 -1.28
CA LEU A 77 -13.68 -6.08 -1.64
C LEU A 77 -14.03 -7.56 -1.46
N CYS A 78 -14.47 -7.93 -0.26
CA CYS A 78 -14.86 -9.30 0.07
C CYS A 78 -16.38 -9.53 0.05
N MET A 79 -17.18 -8.48 -0.18
CA MET A 79 -18.65 -8.51 -0.18
C MET A 79 -19.29 -8.93 1.15
N LYS A 80 -18.49 -9.09 2.22
CA LYS A 80 -18.97 -9.39 3.58
C LYS A 80 -19.55 -8.14 4.24
N TRP A 81 -20.53 -8.36 5.09
CA TRP A 81 -21.17 -7.33 5.91
C TRP A 81 -20.52 -7.24 7.27
N PHE A 82 -20.43 -6.02 7.80
CA PHE A 82 -19.87 -5.75 9.10
C PHE A 82 -20.68 -4.65 9.79
N THR A 83 -20.77 -4.70 11.11
CA THR A 83 -21.34 -3.58 11.88
C THR A 83 -20.33 -2.43 11.94
N ALA A 84 -20.81 -1.19 11.91
CA ALA A 84 -19.96 0.01 12.05
C ALA A 84 -19.13 -0.02 13.35
N ASP A 85 -19.65 -0.62 14.41
CA ASP A 85 -18.97 -0.76 15.71
C ASP A 85 -17.70 -1.60 15.63
N THR A 86 -17.67 -2.63 14.76
CA THR A 86 -16.49 -3.47 14.51
C THR A 86 -15.26 -2.64 14.14
N PHE A 87 -15.47 -1.48 13.51
CA PHE A 87 -14.39 -0.62 13.03
C PHE A 87 -14.38 0.78 13.66
N LYS A 88 -15.14 0.98 14.74
CA LYS A 88 -15.26 2.28 15.44
C LYS A 88 -15.67 3.42 14.50
N ILE A 89 -16.51 3.13 13.51
CA ILE A 89 -17.01 4.16 12.58
C ILE A 89 -18.07 4.98 13.29
N ASP A 90 -17.97 6.32 13.18
CA ASP A 90 -18.96 7.22 13.76
C ASP A 90 -20.34 7.03 13.13
N LYS A 91 -21.28 6.57 13.95
CA LYS A 91 -22.66 6.29 13.56
C LYS A 91 -23.53 7.57 13.52
N SER A 92 -23.05 8.70 14.05
CA SER A 92 -23.82 9.96 14.12
C SER A 92 -24.30 10.45 12.75
N SER A 93 -23.55 10.10 11.70
CA SER A 93 -23.77 10.52 10.31
C SER A 93 -24.23 9.36 9.41
N CYS A 94 -24.55 8.20 9.98
CA CYS A 94 -24.92 6.99 9.25
C CYS A 94 -26.37 6.57 9.54
N LEU A 95 -26.96 5.80 8.63
CA LEU A 95 -28.27 5.18 8.81
C LEU A 95 -28.19 3.68 8.47
N PRO A 96 -29.00 2.84 9.12
CA PRO A 96 -29.28 1.51 8.62
C PRO A 96 -29.77 1.57 7.16
N PHE A 97 -29.45 0.55 6.37
CA PHE A 97 -29.86 0.45 4.96
C PHE A 97 -29.38 1.57 4.03
N MET A 98 -28.43 2.42 4.45
CA MET A 98 -27.79 3.35 3.54
C MET A 98 -27.03 2.58 2.45
N THR A 99 -26.97 3.12 1.23
CA THR A 99 -26.29 2.49 0.09
C THR A 99 -25.25 3.40 -0.57
N ASN A 100 -25.23 4.67 -0.19
CA ASN A 100 -24.36 5.72 -0.72
C ASN A 100 -23.04 5.81 0.06
N TYR A 101 -22.22 4.76 0.01
CA TYR A 101 -20.86 4.78 0.59
C TYR A 101 -19.90 3.84 -0.14
N VAL A 102 -18.62 3.97 0.17
CA VAL A 102 -17.58 2.98 -0.12
C VAL A 102 -16.93 2.57 1.19
N PHE A 103 -16.84 1.26 1.41
CA PHE A 103 -16.28 0.69 2.62
C PHE A 103 -15.31 -0.45 2.30
N HIS A 104 -14.12 -0.40 2.89
CA HIS A 104 -13.13 -1.49 2.86
C HIS A 104 -12.79 -1.89 4.29
N CYS A 105 -12.94 -3.17 4.63
CA CYS A 105 -12.51 -3.67 5.94
C CYS A 105 -10.98 -3.67 6.03
N ASN A 106 -10.46 -3.61 7.26
CA ASN A 106 -9.03 -3.63 7.56
C ASN A 106 -8.26 -4.81 6.92
N VAL A 107 -8.90 -5.99 6.80
CA VAL A 107 -8.31 -7.17 6.15
C VAL A 107 -8.13 -6.97 4.65
N CYS A 108 -9.08 -6.31 3.99
CA CYS A 108 -9.05 -6.16 2.54
C CYS A 108 -8.38 -4.85 2.10
N HIS A 109 -8.33 -3.83 2.95
CA HIS A 109 -7.61 -2.60 2.64
C HIS A 109 -6.10 -2.82 2.68
N HIS A 110 -5.40 -2.30 1.69
CA HIS A 110 -3.98 -2.60 1.51
C HIS A 110 -3.05 -2.01 2.59
N SER A 111 -3.51 -0.97 3.28
CA SER A 111 -2.78 -0.33 4.39
C SER A 111 -3.13 -0.93 5.75
N GLY A 112 -3.90 -2.04 5.80
CA GLY A 112 -4.37 -2.64 7.05
C GLY A 112 -5.41 -1.79 7.81
N ASN A 113 -5.71 -0.59 7.31
CA ASN A 113 -6.67 0.33 7.93
C ASN A 113 -8.09 0.13 7.40
N THR A 114 -9.08 0.53 8.17
CA THR A 114 -10.45 0.62 7.66
C THR A 114 -10.61 1.87 6.80
N TYR A 115 -11.21 1.73 5.62
CA TYR A 115 -11.58 2.87 4.78
C TYR A 115 -13.09 2.98 4.69
N PHE A 116 -13.62 4.14 5.05
CA PHE A 116 -15.04 4.45 4.96
C PHE A 116 -15.22 5.86 4.39
N LEU A 117 -15.94 5.96 3.28
CA LEU A 117 -16.26 7.23 2.64
C LEU A 117 -17.75 7.26 2.29
N ARG A 118 -18.49 8.22 2.85
CA ARG A 118 -19.86 8.51 2.43
C ARG A 118 -19.87 9.20 1.08
N LYS A 119 -20.86 8.85 0.26
CA LYS A 119 -21.12 9.49 -1.03
C LYS A 119 -22.38 10.32 -0.96
N GLN A 120 -22.48 11.34 -1.81
CA GLN A 120 -23.73 12.07 -1.97
C GLN A 120 -24.81 11.12 -2.50
N ALA A 121 -25.89 10.92 -1.72
CA ALA A 121 -27.04 10.17 -2.20
C ALA A 121 -27.81 10.98 -3.26
N ASN A 122 -28.20 10.31 -4.33
CA ASN A 122 -29.22 10.83 -5.22
C ASN A 122 -30.63 10.57 -4.65
N LEU A 123 -31.66 11.21 -5.23
CA LEU A 123 -33.03 11.11 -4.71
C LEU A 123 -33.58 9.66 -4.71
N LYS A 124 -33.15 8.80 -5.63
CA LYS A 124 -33.53 7.37 -5.63
C LYS A 124 -32.96 6.66 -4.40
N GLU A 125 -31.68 6.87 -4.11
CA GLU A 125 -30.99 6.27 -2.95
C GLU A 125 -31.57 6.77 -1.62
N MET A 126 -31.93 8.07 -1.55
CA MET A 126 -32.62 8.63 -0.39
C MET A 126 -33.98 7.98 -0.16
N CYS A 127 -34.80 7.84 -1.21
CA CYS A 127 -36.10 7.17 -1.11
C CYS A 127 -35.97 5.67 -0.76
N LEU A 128 -34.98 4.97 -1.32
CA LEU A 128 -34.68 3.57 -0.99
C LEU A 128 -34.33 3.42 0.49
N SER A 129 -33.39 4.22 0.98
CA SER A 129 -32.96 4.20 2.38
C SER A 129 -34.13 4.53 3.32
N ALA A 130 -34.95 5.53 2.97
CA ALA A 130 -36.13 5.91 3.74
C ALA A 130 -37.15 4.76 3.83
N LEU A 131 -37.54 4.17 2.70
CA LEU A 131 -38.50 3.06 2.68
C LEU A 131 -37.97 1.81 3.37
N ALA A 132 -36.68 1.49 3.25
CA ALA A 132 -36.08 0.35 3.93
C ALA A 132 -36.17 0.49 5.46
N ASN A 133 -35.81 1.68 5.97
CA ASN A 133 -35.91 1.98 7.39
C ASN A 133 -37.36 1.99 7.89
N LEU A 134 -38.29 2.61 7.14
CA LEU A 134 -39.71 2.62 7.50
C LEU A 134 -40.30 1.21 7.52
N THR A 135 -39.96 0.39 6.52
CA THR A 135 -40.38 -1.02 6.44
C THR A 135 -39.84 -1.83 7.61
N TRP A 136 -38.55 -1.70 7.92
CA TRP A 136 -37.94 -2.38 9.06
C TRP A 136 -38.58 -1.96 10.39
N ARG A 137 -38.79 -0.66 10.61
CA ARG A 137 -39.45 -0.14 11.83
C ARG A 137 -40.87 -0.66 11.97
N SER A 138 -41.65 -0.62 10.89
CA SER A 138 -43.02 -1.11 10.91
C SER A 138 -43.09 -2.61 11.21
N ARG A 139 -42.17 -3.42 10.66
CA ARG A 139 -42.09 -4.87 10.95
C ARG A 139 -41.68 -5.20 12.38
N THR A 140 -40.86 -4.35 13.01
CA THR A 140 -40.29 -4.63 14.33
C THR A 140 -41.04 -3.95 15.48
N GLN A 141 -41.79 -2.87 15.20
CA GLN A 141 -42.39 -2.03 16.23
C GLN A 141 -43.92 -1.91 16.13
N GLU A 142 -44.54 -2.23 14.99
CA GLU A 142 -46.00 -2.15 14.83
C GLU A 142 -46.63 -3.55 14.88
N GLU A 143 -47.79 -3.66 15.54
CA GLU A 143 -48.58 -4.91 15.60
C GLU A 143 -49.10 -5.35 14.22
N HIS A 144 -49.29 -4.38 13.32
CA HIS A 144 -49.73 -4.61 11.93
C HIS A 144 -48.76 -3.97 10.95
N PRO A 145 -47.70 -4.70 10.55
CA PRO A 145 -46.66 -4.17 9.67
C PRO A 145 -47.19 -3.70 8.32
N LYS A 146 -46.80 -2.48 7.95
CA LYS A 146 -47.06 -1.84 6.67
C LYS A 146 -45.92 -2.15 5.69
N THR A 147 -46.28 -2.30 4.42
CA THR A 147 -45.34 -2.45 3.30
C THR A 147 -45.34 -1.25 2.36
N MET A 148 -46.27 -0.30 2.57
CA MET A 148 -46.49 0.88 1.75
C MET A 148 -46.65 2.11 2.65
N PHE A 149 -45.98 3.20 2.30
CA PHE A 149 -45.84 4.41 3.12
C PHE A 149 -46.26 5.65 2.34
N SER A 150 -46.95 6.57 2.99
CA SER A 150 -47.41 7.83 2.39
C SER A 150 -46.24 8.76 2.07
N LYS A 151 -46.27 9.38 0.89
CA LYS A 151 -45.28 10.41 0.52
C LYS A 151 -45.19 11.52 1.56
N ASP A 152 -46.34 12.09 1.92
CA ASP A 152 -46.40 13.32 2.71
C ASP A 152 -46.35 13.06 4.22
N LYS A 153 -46.91 11.93 4.70
CA LYS A 153 -46.93 11.60 6.14
C LYS A 153 -45.71 10.82 6.62
N ASP A 154 -45.07 10.01 5.75
CA ASP A 154 -44.00 9.10 6.18
C ASP A 154 -42.65 9.43 5.51
N ILE A 155 -42.60 9.45 4.17
CA ILE A 155 -41.33 9.52 3.42
C ILE A 155 -40.69 10.90 3.54
N ILE A 156 -41.45 11.99 3.34
CA ILE A 156 -40.92 13.35 3.45
C ILE A 156 -40.41 13.64 4.87
N PRO A 157 -41.18 13.40 5.94
CA PRO A 157 -40.71 13.61 7.30
C PRO A 157 -39.49 12.76 7.67
N PHE A 158 -39.40 11.52 7.17
CA PHE A 158 -38.23 10.68 7.42
C PHE A 158 -36.96 11.28 6.79
N ILE A 159 -37.03 11.63 5.50
CA ILE A 159 -35.89 12.24 4.80
C ILE A 159 -35.50 13.57 5.44
N ASP A 160 -36.47 14.40 5.83
CA ASP A 160 -36.20 15.69 6.47
C ASP A 160 -35.52 15.53 7.83
N LYS A 161 -35.96 14.55 8.64
CA LYS A 161 -35.37 14.23 9.95
C LYS A 161 -33.92 13.77 9.85
N TYR A 162 -33.59 13.00 8.82
CA TYR A 162 -32.26 12.40 8.65
C TYR A 162 -31.46 12.99 7.49
N TRP A 163 -31.73 14.25 7.14
CA TRP A 163 -31.12 14.93 6.01
C TRP A 163 -29.59 14.84 6.00
N GLU A 164 -28.95 15.17 7.12
CA GLU A 164 -27.48 15.20 7.27
C GLU A 164 -26.84 13.79 7.20
N CYS A 165 -27.61 12.74 7.46
CA CYS A 165 -27.16 11.36 7.31
C CYS A 165 -27.29 10.88 5.86
N MET A 166 -28.25 11.42 5.10
CA MET A 166 -28.56 11.02 3.73
C MET A 166 -27.72 11.77 2.69
N THR A 167 -27.37 13.03 2.94
CA THR A 167 -26.64 13.85 1.96
C THR A 167 -25.64 14.76 2.63
N THR A 168 -24.50 14.99 1.95
CA THR A 168 -23.48 15.98 2.33
C THR A 168 -23.84 17.40 1.87
N ARG A 169 -24.98 17.56 1.18
CA ARG A 169 -25.39 18.85 0.63
C ARG A 169 -25.95 19.76 1.73
N GLN A 170 -25.40 20.98 1.83
CA GLN A 170 -25.97 22.04 2.67
C GLN A 170 -27.48 22.18 2.43
N ARG A 171 -28.23 22.21 3.54
CA ARG A 171 -29.68 22.27 3.53
C ARG A 171 -30.17 23.51 2.78
N PRO A 172 -30.89 23.36 1.65
CA PRO A 172 -31.38 24.52 0.91
C PRO A 172 -32.44 25.26 1.71
N GLY A 173 -32.42 26.59 1.69
CA GLY A 173 -33.44 27.42 2.35
C GLY A 173 -34.88 27.23 1.82
N LYS A 174 -35.05 26.61 0.64
CA LYS A 174 -36.34 26.15 0.10
C LYS A 174 -36.20 24.70 -0.39
N LEU A 175 -36.99 23.79 0.17
CA LEU A 175 -36.96 22.36 -0.16
C LEU A 175 -37.78 22.09 -1.45
N THR A 176 -37.09 21.85 -2.56
CA THR A 176 -37.73 21.55 -3.86
C THR A 176 -37.72 20.05 -4.22
N TRP A 177 -36.98 19.23 -3.47
CA TRP A 177 -36.90 17.79 -3.67
C TRP A 177 -38.23 17.03 -3.46
N PRO A 178 -39.16 17.44 -2.56
CA PRO A 178 -40.41 16.71 -2.36
C PRO A 178 -41.25 16.58 -3.64
N ASN A 179 -41.17 17.58 -4.52
CA ASN A 179 -41.90 17.63 -5.78
C ASN A 179 -41.41 16.58 -6.80
N ASN A 180 -40.21 16.04 -6.62
CA ASN A 180 -39.60 15.08 -7.52
C ASN A 180 -39.73 13.62 -7.05
N ILE A 181 -40.24 13.36 -5.85
CA ILE A 181 -40.37 12.01 -5.28
C ILE A 181 -41.24 11.13 -6.18
N VAL A 182 -42.47 11.56 -6.47
CA VAL A 182 -43.44 10.80 -7.28
C VAL A 182 -42.83 10.45 -8.63
N LYS A 183 -42.27 11.44 -9.32
CA LYS A 183 -41.62 11.25 -10.63
C LYS A 183 -40.46 10.25 -10.57
N THR A 184 -39.65 10.30 -9.51
CA THR A 184 -38.46 9.44 -9.35
C THR A 184 -38.87 8.00 -9.09
N MET A 185 -39.77 7.78 -8.13
CA MET A 185 -40.19 6.45 -7.72
C MET A 185 -41.12 5.79 -8.76
N SER A 186 -41.95 6.57 -9.47
CA SER A 186 -42.76 6.07 -10.58
C SER A 186 -41.93 5.69 -11.81
N LYS A 187 -40.70 6.20 -11.95
CA LYS A 187 -39.80 5.84 -13.05
C LYS A 187 -38.98 4.58 -12.74
N GLU A 188 -38.56 4.40 -11.49
CA GLU A 188 -37.68 3.31 -11.04
C GLU A 188 -38.53 2.13 -10.51
N ARG A 189 -39.36 1.55 -11.39
CA ARG A 189 -40.31 0.47 -11.08
C ARG A 189 -39.67 -0.88 -10.76
N ASP A 190 -38.39 -1.02 -11.07
CA ASP A 190 -37.53 -2.13 -10.69
C ASP A 190 -37.12 -2.10 -9.21
N VAL A 191 -37.34 -0.98 -8.52
CA VAL A 191 -37.02 -0.80 -7.10
C VAL A 191 -38.26 -0.49 -6.26
N PHE A 192 -39.21 0.30 -6.80
CA PHE A 192 -40.33 0.81 -6.03
C PHE A 192 -41.70 0.33 -6.52
N LEU A 193 -42.54 0.00 -5.55
CA LEU A 193 -43.99 -0.10 -5.71
C LEU A 193 -44.60 1.29 -5.57
N VAL A 194 -45.55 1.64 -6.44
CA VAL A 194 -46.27 2.92 -6.36
C VAL A 194 -47.76 2.67 -6.46
N LYS A 195 -48.50 3.24 -5.52
CA LYS A 195 -49.96 3.23 -5.49
C LYS A 195 -50.45 4.68 -5.40
N GLU A 196 -51.05 5.16 -6.48
CA GLU A 196 -51.47 6.57 -6.61
C GLU A 196 -52.83 6.86 -5.98
N HIS A 197 -53.69 5.83 -5.86
CA HIS A 197 -55.05 5.93 -5.33
C HIS A 197 -55.37 4.69 -4.46
N PRO A 198 -56.34 4.78 -3.53
CA PRO A 198 -56.86 3.61 -2.83
C PRO A 198 -57.47 2.59 -3.79
N ASP A 199 -57.47 1.32 -3.38
CA ASP A 199 -58.16 0.30 -4.18
C ASP A 199 -59.66 0.56 -4.17
N PRO A 200 -60.38 0.29 -5.27
CA PRO A 200 -61.83 0.41 -5.30
C PRO A 200 -62.49 -0.37 -4.16
N GLY A 201 -63.15 0.33 -3.24
CA GLY A 201 -63.79 -0.26 -2.05
C GLY A 201 -62.93 -0.31 -0.77
N SER A 202 -61.69 0.19 -0.80
CA SER A 202 -60.87 0.37 0.41
C SER A 202 -61.48 1.45 1.32
N LYS A 203 -61.26 1.30 2.63
CA LYS A 203 -61.57 2.33 3.65
C LYS A 203 -60.44 3.34 3.83
N ASP A 204 -59.33 3.19 3.11
CA ASP A 204 -58.18 4.08 3.21
C ASP A 204 -58.53 5.49 2.69
N PRO A 205 -58.22 6.56 3.43
CA PRO A 205 -58.51 7.93 3.00
C PRO A 205 -57.62 8.34 1.82
N GLU A 206 -58.21 9.02 0.84
CA GLU A 206 -57.53 9.51 -0.38
C GLU A 206 -56.31 10.38 -0.05
N GLU A 207 -56.38 11.15 1.04
CA GLU A 207 -55.32 12.06 1.51
C GLU A 207 -54.02 11.36 1.94
N GLU A 208 -54.03 10.04 2.11
CA GLU A 208 -52.82 9.27 2.41
C GLU A 208 -52.02 8.87 1.17
N TYR A 209 -52.59 9.08 -0.02
CA TYR A 209 -51.98 8.74 -1.30
C TYR A 209 -51.28 9.96 -1.92
N PRO A 210 -50.21 9.75 -2.72
CA PRO A 210 -49.66 8.46 -3.16
C PRO A 210 -48.85 7.72 -2.08
N LYS A 211 -48.98 6.39 -2.05
CA LYS A 211 -48.19 5.48 -1.20
C LYS A 211 -47.11 4.77 -2.01
N PHE A 212 -45.97 4.53 -1.40
CA PHE A 212 -44.82 3.87 -2.00
C PHE A 212 -44.27 2.76 -1.11
N GLY A 213 -43.75 1.71 -1.73
CA GLY A 213 -43.11 0.59 -1.03
C GLY A 213 -41.91 0.07 -1.80
N LEU A 214 -41.17 -0.86 -1.19
CA LEU A 214 -40.08 -1.55 -1.88
C LEU A 214 -40.63 -2.73 -2.69
N LEU A 215 -40.11 -2.93 -3.89
CA LEU A 215 -40.42 -4.11 -4.70
C LEU A 215 -39.86 -5.38 -4.04
N ASP A 216 -38.59 -5.34 -3.63
CA ASP A 216 -37.99 -6.39 -2.83
C ASP A 216 -38.34 -6.20 -1.35
N GLN A 217 -38.97 -7.22 -0.77
CA GLN A 217 -39.38 -7.22 0.62
C GLN A 217 -38.29 -7.81 1.54
N ASP A 218 -37.25 -8.43 0.99
CA ASP A 218 -36.09 -8.86 1.76
C ASP A 218 -35.07 -7.74 1.90
N LEU A 219 -35.01 -7.14 3.09
CA LEU A 219 -34.13 -6.01 3.36
C LEU A 219 -32.65 -6.42 3.41
N ALA A 220 -32.33 -7.72 3.52
CA ALA A 220 -30.96 -8.22 3.49
C ALA A 220 -30.28 -8.05 2.12
N ASN A 221 -31.09 -7.92 1.04
CA ASN A 221 -30.60 -7.66 -0.32
C ASN A 221 -30.26 -6.18 -0.56
N ILE A 222 -30.60 -5.29 0.37
CA ILE A 222 -30.29 -3.87 0.25
C ILE A 222 -28.83 -3.66 0.60
N GLY A 223 -28.07 -3.14 -0.37
CA GLY A 223 -26.68 -2.77 -0.21
C GLY A 223 -26.18 -1.86 -1.33
N PRO A 224 -24.93 -1.36 -1.20
CA PRO A 224 -24.28 -0.54 -2.21
C PRO A 224 -24.11 -1.31 -3.53
N SER A 225 -24.38 -0.63 -4.65
CA SER A 225 -24.15 -1.21 -5.98
C SER A 225 -22.68 -1.11 -6.36
N TYR A 226 -21.88 -2.11 -6.02
CA TYR A 226 -20.52 -2.24 -6.53
C TYR A 226 -20.56 -2.85 -7.95
N ASP A 227 -20.22 -2.06 -8.96
CA ASP A 227 -20.10 -2.55 -10.34
C ASP A 227 -19.12 -3.73 -10.38
N THR A 228 -19.67 -4.95 -10.47
CA THR A 228 -18.87 -6.16 -10.58
C THR A 228 -18.51 -6.31 -12.05
N GLN A 229 -17.39 -5.72 -12.47
CA GLN A 229 -16.73 -6.21 -13.69
C GLN A 229 -16.31 -7.64 -13.40
N LYS A 230 -17.16 -8.60 -13.79
CA LYS A 230 -16.83 -10.01 -13.84
C LYS A 230 -15.50 -10.13 -14.61
N GLN A 231 -14.46 -10.59 -13.92
CA GLN A 231 -13.27 -11.13 -14.57
C GLN A 231 -13.73 -12.33 -15.40
N THR A 232 -13.96 -12.12 -16.69
CA THR A 232 -14.11 -13.21 -17.64
C THR A 232 -12.71 -13.71 -17.98
N THR A 233 -12.22 -14.66 -17.19
CA THR A 233 -11.16 -15.57 -17.61
C THR A 233 -11.72 -16.46 -18.71
N SER A 234 -11.54 -16.05 -19.97
CA SER A 234 -11.64 -16.95 -21.12
C SER A 234 -10.35 -16.84 -21.94
N VAL A 235 -9.53 -17.85 -21.79
CA VAL A 235 -8.40 -18.17 -22.67
C VAL A 235 -8.93 -18.33 -24.09
N ALA A 236 -8.39 -17.56 -25.03
CA ALA A 236 -8.48 -17.86 -26.46
C ALA A 236 -7.09 -17.70 -27.08
N SER A 237 -6.59 -18.81 -27.63
CA SER A 237 -5.29 -18.91 -28.27
C SER A 237 -5.31 -18.34 -29.69
N THR A 238 -4.13 -17.86 -30.10
CA THR A 238 -3.55 -17.92 -31.46
C THR A 238 -4.21 -17.20 -32.64
N GLY A 239 -3.43 -16.34 -33.29
CA GLY A 239 -3.60 -15.94 -34.69
C GLY A 239 -2.77 -14.69 -35.03
N GLY A 240 -1.48 -14.88 -35.34
CA GLY A 240 -0.55 -13.77 -35.59
C GLY A 240 -0.66 -13.12 -36.98
N GLN A 241 0.04 -11.99 -37.15
CA GLN A 241 0.76 -11.66 -38.39
C GLN A 241 1.76 -10.52 -38.18
N ASN A 242 2.92 -10.69 -38.83
CA ASN A 242 4.13 -9.89 -38.88
C ASN A 242 3.98 -8.55 -39.62
N GLY A 243 4.92 -7.64 -39.37
CA GLY A 243 5.32 -6.59 -40.32
C GLY A 243 6.24 -5.54 -39.68
N GLY A 244 7.56 -5.69 -39.84
CA GLY A 244 8.59 -4.85 -39.22
C GLY A 244 9.16 -3.71 -40.06
N ALA A 245 10.37 -3.29 -39.65
CA ALA A 245 11.32 -2.29 -40.19
C ALA A 245 11.08 -0.83 -39.72
N ALA A 246 11.91 -0.27 -38.81
CA ALA A 246 13.31 0.19 -38.94
C ALA A 246 13.43 1.58 -39.59
N PHE A 247 14.02 2.56 -38.88
CA PHE A 247 15.19 3.37 -39.28
C PHE A 247 15.46 4.52 -38.28
N SER A 248 16.64 5.11 -38.43
CA SER A 248 17.59 5.63 -37.43
C SER A 248 17.87 7.14 -37.51
N GLY A 249 18.49 7.70 -36.46
CA GLY A 249 19.34 8.92 -36.46
C GLY A 249 18.61 10.24 -36.21
N GLY A 250 19.13 11.29 -35.55
CA GLY A 250 20.43 11.59 -34.94
C GLY A 250 20.63 13.13 -34.86
N ILE A 251 20.75 13.68 -33.64
CA ILE A 251 21.51 14.88 -33.16
C ILE A 251 21.11 16.34 -33.55
N ALA A 252 20.62 17.09 -32.52
CA ALA A 252 20.89 18.46 -31.97
C ALA A 252 21.20 19.72 -32.85
N PRO A 253 21.28 20.99 -32.34
CA PRO A 253 20.92 21.60 -31.03
C PRO A 253 20.13 22.96 -31.07
N GLY A 254 19.63 23.43 -29.93
CA GLY A 254 19.51 24.86 -29.56
C GLY A 254 18.16 25.59 -29.75
N GLY A 255 17.70 26.31 -28.72
CA GLY A 255 16.77 27.44 -28.85
C GLY A 255 15.58 27.47 -27.88
N THR A 256 15.61 28.44 -26.98
CA THR A 256 14.54 28.85 -26.04
C THR A 256 13.17 29.06 -26.70
N GLY A 257 12.10 28.48 -26.14
CA GLY A 257 10.74 28.76 -26.63
C GLY A 257 9.63 28.21 -25.73
N LYS A 258 8.80 29.11 -25.20
CA LYS A 258 7.58 28.90 -24.41
C LYS A 258 6.65 27.83 -25.02
N GLY A 259 6.25 26.84 -24.23
CA GLY A 259 5.31 25.79 -24.62
C GLY A 259 3.93 26.35 -24.97
N ARG A 260 3.52 26.17 -26.22
CA ARG A 260 2.17 26.52 -26.73
C ARG A 260 1.21 25.38 -26.43
N GLY A 261 0.12 25.70 -25.74
CA GLY A 261 -0.99 24.79 -25.46
C GLY A 261 -1.75 24.36 -26.71
N ALA A 262 -2.33 23.17 -26.66
CA ALA A 262 -3.16 22.62 -27.70
C ALA A 262 -4.63 23.10 -27.56
N LYS A 263 -5.04 24.00 -28.47
CA LYS A 263 -6.42 24.14 -28.98
C LYS A 263 -6.39 23.50 -30.39
N ARG A 264 -7.38 22.83 -30.97
CA ARG A 264 -8.82 22.56 -30.76
C ARG A 264 -9.24 21.69 -31.97
N LYS A 265 -10.18 20.74 -31.87
CA LYS A 265 -11.23 20.60 -32.90
C LYS A 265 -12.39 19.70 -32.47
N GLN A 266 -13.53 20.35 -32.36
CA GLN A 266 -14.88 19.80 -32.27
C GLN A 266 -15.33 19.54 -33.72
N GLN A 267 -15.84 18.36 -34.03
CA GLN A 267 -16.42 18.06 -35.34
C GLN A 267 -17.87 17.63 -35.11
N GLN A 268 -18.78 18.55 -35.41
CA GLN A 268 -20.20 18.27 -35.66
C GLN A 268 -20.32 17.62 -37.03
N GLN A 269 -21.05 16.52 -37.12
CA GLN A 269 -21.75 16.18 -38.35
C GLN A 269 -23.08 15.49 -37.99
N GLN A 270 -24.13 15.99 -38.62
CA GLN A 270 -25.54 15.66 -38.45
C GLN A 270 -25.96 14.88 -39.70
N ASP A 271 -26.57 13.70 -39.52
CA ASP A 271 -27.82 13.26 -40.19
C ASP A 271 -28.09 11.75 -40.07
N GLY A 272 -29.36 11.40 -39.82
CA GLY A 272 -30.00 10.21 -40.40
C GLY A 272 -30.20 8.93 -39.56
N THR A 273 -31.22 8.92 -38.70
CA THR A 273 -32.19 7.81 -38.45
C THR A 273 -31.71 6.35 -38.29
N ALA A 274 -31.81 5.80 -37.06
CA ALA A 274 -32.73 4.71 -36.67
C ALA A 274 -32.40 4.13 -35.26
N ALA A 275 -33.44 4.10 -34.43
CA ALA A 275 -33.72 3.25 -33.26
C ALA A 275 -32.58 2.67 -32.38
N GLY A 276 -32.66 3.03 -31.09
CA GLY A 276 -32.21 2.20 -29.97
C GLY A 276 -31.01 2.77 -29.23
N THR A 277 -31.21 3.24 -27.99
CA THR A 277 -30.31 2.98 -26.85
C THR A 277 -30.79 3.72 -25.59
N THR A 278 -30.95 2.93 -24.53
CA THR A 278 -31.00 3.34 -23.13
C THR A 278 -29.89 4.36 -22.84
N LYS A 279 -30.28 5.52 -22.30
CA LYS A 279 -29.33 6.49 -21.74
C LYS A 279 -28.58 5.82 -20.60
N ARG A 280 -27.37 5.33 -20.88
CA ARG A 280 -26.37 5.04 -19.85
C ARG A 280 -26.14 6.33 -19.08
N THR A 281 -26.55 6.31 -17.81
CA THR A 281 -26.20 7.31 -16.81
C THR A 281 -24.69 7.47 -16.85
N ARG A 282 -24.25 8.71 -16.99
CA ARG A 282 -22.85 9.10 -16.98
C ARG A 282 -22.33 8.86 -15.55
N SER A 283 -21.84 7.67 -15.27
CA SER A 283 -21.08 7.40 -14.06
C SER A 283 -19.86 8.30 -14.10
N ASP A 284 -19.66 9.06 -13.03
CA ASP A 284 -18.48 9.88 -12.86
C ASP A 284 -17.24 8.95 -12.84
N PRO A 285 -16.33 9.01 -13.84
CA PRO A 285 -15.18 8.12 -13.92
C PRO A 285 -14.06 8.51 -12.96
N LEU A 286 -14.20 9.61 -12.21
CA LEU A 286 -13.06 10.26 -11.57
C LEU A 286 -12.85 9.90 -10.10
N PHE A 287 -13.81 9.26 -9.44
CA PHE A 287 -13.78 8.92 -8.01
C PHE A 287 -13.79 7.43 -7.66
N ALA A 288 -13.83 6.56 -8.67
CA ALA A 288 -13.18 5.28 -8.50
C ALA A 288 -11.66 5.56 -8.54
N ALA A 289 -11.05 5.85 -7.39
CA ALA A 289 -9.82 5.12 -7.11
C ALA A 289 -10.26 3.67 -7.27
N GLN A 290 -10.03 3.10 -8.47
CA GLN A 290 -10.36 1.71 -8.71
C GLN A 290 -9.75 0.98 -7.53
N ARG A 291 -10.55 0.14 -6.87
CA ARG A 291 -10.08 -0.82 -5.86
C ARG A 291 -8.64 -1.18 -6.23
N LEU A 292 -7.69 -0.82 -5.35
CA LEU A 292 -6.33 -1.26 -5.59
C LEU A 292 -6.41 -2.78 -5.77
N PRO A 293 -5.81 -3.32 -6.83
CA PRO A 293 -5.74 -4.76 -7.02
C PRO A 293 -5.31 -5.46 -5.73
N PRO A 294 -5.65 -6.75 -5.54
CA PRO A 294 -5.25 -7.49 -4.33
C PRO A 294 -3.75 -7.42 -4.00
N HIS A 295 -2.89 -7.22 -5.01
CA HIS A 295 -1.45 -7.02 -4.85
C HIS A 295 -1.05 -5.61 -4.34
N GLY A 296 -2.01 -4.76 -4.03
CA GLY A 296 -1.81 -3.44 -3.44
C GLY A 296 -0.95 -2.54 -4.32
N TYR A 297 -1.31 -2.31 -5.58
CA TYR A 297 -0.74 -1.22 -6.39
C TYR A 297 -1.55 -1.07 -7.68
N PRO A 298 -1.62 0.09 -8.34
CA PRO A 298 -2.26 0.18 -9.66
C PRO A 298 -1.57 -0.71 -10.71
N LEU A 299 -2.35 -1.45 -11.51
CA LEU A 299 -1.83 -2.27 -12.63
C LEU A 299 -1.06 -1.41 -13.64
N GLU A 300 -1.61 -0.25 -13.96
CA GLU A 300 -0.95 0.78 -14.75
C GLU A 300 -0.56 1.93 -13.82
N HIS A 301 0.73 2.26 -13.82
CA HIS A 301 1.31 3.30 -13.00
C HIS A 301 2.45 4.00 -13.76
N PRO A 302 2.72 5.28 -13.46
CA PRO A 302 3.95 5.92 -13.91
C PRO A 302 5.15 5.27 -13.21
N PHE A 303 6.20 4.98 -13.97
CA PHE A 303 7.48 4.48 -13.45
C PHE A 303 8.40 5.62 -13.07
N ASN A 304 9.21 5.44 -12.03
CA ASN A 304 10.30 6.37 -11.71
C ASN A 304 11.32 6.34 -12.85
N LYS A 305 11.43 7.45 -13.60
CA LYS A 305 12.30 7.57 -14.78
C LYS A 305 12.55 9.03 -15.14
N ASP A 306 13.54 9.26 -16.00
CA ASP A 306 13.83 10.57 -16.60
C ASP A 306 14.02 11.71 -15.58
N GLY A 307 14.50 11.36 -14.38
CA GLY A 307 14.71 12.31 -13.28
C GLY A 307 13.42 12.73 -12.56
N TYR A 308 12.37 11.92 -12.61
CA TYR A 308 11.14 12.12 -11.84
C TYR A 308 10.76 10.85 -11.07
N ARG A 309 10.30 11.06 -9.84
CA ARG A 309 9.70 10.04 -8.98
C ARG A 309 8.21 10.29 -8.83
N TYR A 310 7.47 9.19 -8.86
CA TYR A 310 6.02 9.17 -8.71
C TYR A 310 5.66 8.31 -7.49
N ILE A 311 5.08 8.95 -6.49
CA ILE A 311 4.69 8.31 -5.24
C ILE A 311 3.17 8.22 -5.24
N LEU A 312 2.62 7.01 -5.15
CA LEU A 312 1.18 6.81 -5.08
C LEU A 312 0.61 7.57 -3.88
N ALA A 313 -0.44 8.34 -4.11
CA ALA A 313 -1.10 9.14 -3.08
C ALA A 313 -2.47 8.55 -2.73
N GLU A 314 -2.82 8.62 -1.45
CA GLU A 314 -4.15 8.32 -0.92
C GLU A 314 -4.68 9.52 -0.12
N PRO A 315 -6.02 9.67 0.01
CA PRO A 315 -6.59 10.69 0.88
C PRO A 315 -6.02 10.60 2.30
N ASP A 316 -5.65 11.73 2.88
CA ASP A 316 -5.16 11.76 4.26
C ASP A 316 -6.36 11.86 5.24
N PRO A 317 -6.58 10.85 6.08
CA PRO A 317 -7.67 10.88 7.08
C PRO A 317 -7.46 11.94 8.17
N HIS A 318 -6.25 12.47 8.33
CA HIS A 318 -5.92 13.48 9.34
C HIS A 318 -5.87 14.90 8.77
N ALA A 319 -6.20 15.09 7.49
CA ALA A 319 -6.27 16.44 6.92
C ALA A 319 -7.38 17.27 7.62
N PRO A 320 -7.16 18.57 7.87
CA PRO A 320 -8.05 19.42 8.66
C PRO A 320 -9.45 19.64 8.04
N ASP A 321 -9.61 19.43 6.73
CA ASP A 321 -10.87 19.59 6.01
C ASP A 321 -11.11 18.41 5.04
N PRO A 322 -11.42 17.20 5.53
CA PRO A 322 -11.59 16.02 4.67
C PRO A 322 -12.79 16.15 3.72
N GLU A 323 -13.75 17.04 4.02
CA GLU A 323 -14.89 17.36 3.17
C GLU A 323 -14.48 18.10 1.87
N LYS A 324 -13.33 18.79 1.85
CA LYS A 324 -12.79 19.47 0.64
C LYS A 324 -12.19 18.50 -0.39
N LEU A 325 -12.12 17.22 -0.05
CA LEU A 325 -11.57 16.17 -0.90
C LEU A 325 -12.41 15.92 -2.16
N GLU A 326 -13.60 16.53 -2.32
CA GLU A 326 -14.42 16.43 -3.53
C GLU A 326 -13.63 16.90 -4.79
N LEU A 327 -13.01 15.95 -5.53
CA LEU A 327 -12.24 16.17 -6.77
C LEU A 327 -13.00 16.98 -7.83
N ASP A 328 -14.33 16.90 -7.88
CA ASP A 328 -15.14 17.66 -8.84
C ASP A 328 -15.01 19.18 -8.66
N CYS A 329 -14.67 19.64 -7.45
CA CYS A 329 -14.35 21.04 -7.17
C CYS A 329 -13.00 21.49 -7.76
N TRP A 330 -12.15 20.54 -8.15
CA TRP A 330 -10.77 20.77 -8.61
C TRP A 330 -10.60 20.59 -10.13
N ALA A 331 -11.70 20.43 -10.88
CA ALA A 331 -11.64 20.35 -12.35
C ALA A 331 -10.97 21.62 -12.95
N GLY A 332 -9.74 21.45 -13.47
CA GLY A 332 -8.95 22.55 -14.05
C GLY A 332 -8.12 23.36 -13.06
N LYS A 333 -8.12 23.01 -11.77
CA LYS A 333 -7.23 23.56 -10.74
C LYS A 333 -6.22 22.50 -10.28
N PRO A 334 -5.04 22.88 -9.78
CA PRO A 334 -4.14 21.92 -9.14
C PRO A 334 -4.80 21.26 -7.94
N ILE A 335 -4.62 19.95 -7.81
CA ILE A 335 -5.15 19.19 -6.68
C ILE A 335 -4.24 19.49 -5.47
N PRO A 336 -4.80 19.89 -4.32
CA PRO A 336 -4.02 20.33 -3.18
C PRO A 336 -3.33 19.14 -2.49
N GLY A 337 -2.00 19.26 -2.31
CA GLY A 337 -1.11 18.21 -1.79
C GLY A 337 -1.37 17.81 -0.34
N ASP A 338 -1.73 18.78 0.48
CA ASP A 338 -1.99 18.68 1.91
C ASP A 338 -3.14 17.74 2.27
N LEU A 339 -4.17 17.64 1.42
CA LEU A 339 -5.30 16.72 1.60
C LEU A 339 -4.95 15.24 1.34
N TYR A 340 -3.73 14.95 0.88
CA TYR A 340 -3.28 13.60 0.54
C TYR A 340 -2.01 13.24 1.30
N ARG A 341 -1.71 11.94 1.33
CA ARG A 341 -0.48 11.40 1.90
C ARG A 341 0.06 10.27 1.03
N ALA A 342 1.33 9.91 1.22
CA ALA A 342 1.92 8.78 0.53
C ALA A 342 1.16 7.48 0.90
N CYS A 343 0.81 6.69 -0.12
CA CYS A 343 0.13 5.41 0.05
C CYS A 343 1.16 4.36 0.48
N LEU A 344 1.14 4.02 1.77
CA LEU A 344 2.05 3.05 2.36
C LEU A 344 1.38 1.68 2.54
N TYR A 345 2.19 0.63 2.44
CA TYR A 345 1.78 -0.75 2.65
C TYR A 345 2.41 -1.25 3.94
N GLU A 346 1.64 -1.91 4.81
CA GLU A 346 2.19 -2.48 6.05
C GLU A 346 3.16 -3.65 5.81
N ARG A 347 3.19 -4.15 4.57
CA ARG A 347 4.09 -5.23 4.16
C ARG A 347 5.21 -4.67 3.29
N VAL A 348 6.43 -5.09 3.60
CA VAL A 348 7.58 -4.85 2.73
C VAL A 348 7.52 -5.80 1.54
N LEU A 349 7.53 -5.24 0.34
CA LEU A 349 7.37 -5.92 -0.95
C LEU A 349 8.35 -5.32 -1.96
N LEU A 350 8.52 -5.94 -3.13
CA LEU A 350 9.17 -5.26 -4.26
C LEU A 350 8.27 -4.13 -4.79
N ALA A 351 8.82 -2.93 -4.94
CA ALA A 351 8.08 -1.75 -5.36
C ALA A 351 7.75 -1.81 -6.87
N LEU A 352 6.48 -1.63 -7.23
CA LEU A 352 6.06 -1.69 -8.63
C LEU A 352 6.43 -0.42 -9.41
N HIS A 353 6.36 0.76 -8.77
CA HIS A 353 6.75 2.04 -9.38
C HIS A 353 8.27 2.24 -9.42
N ASP A 354 8.99 1.59 -8.50
CA ASP A 354 10.42 1.80 -8.28
C ASP A 354 11.27 0.65 -8.83
N ARG A 355 11.04 0.38 -10.12
CA ARG A 355 11.70 -0.66 -10.89
C ARG A 355 11.87 -0.27 -12.35
N ALA A 356 12.80 -0.93 -13.02
CA ALA A 356 12.85 -0.89 -14.48
C ALA A 356 11.59 -1.56 -15.09
N PRO A 357 10.93 -0.96 -16.11
CA PRO A 357 9.70 -1.51 -16.70
C PRO A 357 9.84 -2.93 -17.27
N GLN A 358 11.05 -3.29 -17.73
CA GLN A 358 11.35 -4.60 -18.32
C GLN A 358 11.48 -5.75 -17.30
N LEU A 359 11.56 -5.45 -15.99
CA LEU A 359 11.54 -6.49 -14.97
C LEU A 359 10.14 -7.09 -14.86
N LYS A 360 10.06 -8.39 -14.61
CA LYS A 360 8.80 -9.09 -14.35
C LYS A 360 8.75 -9.41 -12.87
N ILE A 361 7.68 -9.01 -12.20
CA ILE A 361 7.48 -9.24 -10.77
C ILE A 361 6.26 -10.15 -10.63
N SER A 362 6.33 -11.13 -9.73
CA SER A 362 5.21 -12.01 -9.39
C SER A 362 4.06 -11.26 -8.72
N ASP A 363 2.86 -11.85 -8.73
CA ASP A 363 1.67 -11.21 -8.15
C ASP A 363 1.78 -10.95 -6.65
N ASP A 364 2.51 -11.81 -5.92
CA ASP A 364 2.81 -11.64 -4.49
C ASP A 364 3.91 -10.59 -4.22
N ARG A 365 4.55 -10.10 -5.28
CA ARG A 365 5.61 -9.08 -5.27
C ARG A 365 6.84 -9.45 -4.44
N LEU A 366 7.15 -10.74 -4.37
CA LEU A 366 8.34 -11.25 -3.69
C LEU A 366 9.35 -11.90 -4.64
N THR A 367 8.96 -12.21 -5.87
CA THR A 367 9.84 -12.77 -6.90
C THR A 367 10.01 -11.79 -8.05
N VAL A 368 11.23 -11.71 -8.59
CA VAL A 368 11.53 -10.89 -9.75
C VAL A 368 12.40 -11.64 -10.75
N THR A 369 12.05 -11.52 -12.03
CA THR A 369 12.74 -12.11 -13.17
C THR A 369 13.23 -11.03 -14.11
N GLY A 370 14.50 -11.12 -14.49
CA GLY A 370 15.12 -10.25 -15.50
C GLY A 370 14.76 -10.69 -16.94
N GLU A 371 15.16 -9.88 -17.93
CA GLU A 371 14.88 -10.20 -19.34
C GLU A 371 16.08 -9.97 -20.27
N LYS A 372 16.51 -8.72 -20.45
CA LYS A 372 17.61 -8.36 -21.37
C LYS A 372 18.87 -7.95 -20.60
N GLY A 373 19.23 -6.67 -20.67
CA GLY A 373 20.36 -6.11 -19.94
C GLY A 373 20.12 -6.09 -18.44
N TYR A 374 21.10 -5.54 -17.71
CA TYR A 374 20.91 -5.28 -16.30
C TYR A 374 19.77 -4.29 -16.10
N SER A 375 18.97 -4.57 -15.09
CA SER A 375 17.87 -3.72 -14.66
C SER A 375 17.61 -3.96 -13.18
N MET A 376 17.07 -2.96 -12.48
CA MET A 376 16.99 -2.97 -11.02
C MET A 376 15.57 -2.71 -10.52
N VAL A 377 15.27 -3.30 -9.37
CA VAL A 377 14.09 -3.05 -8.53
C VAL A 377 14.54 -2.81 -7.09
N ARG A 378 13.84 -1.92 -6.39
CA ARG A 378 13.97 -1.72 -4.94
C ARG A 378 12.76 -2.26 -4.18
N ALA A 379 12.96 -2.54 -2.89
CA ALA A 379 11.84 -2.80 -1.99
C ALA A 379 11.02 -1.52 -1.74
N SER A 380 9.80 -1.68 -1.23
CA SER A 380 8.88 -0.59 -0.91
C SER A 380 9.31 0.25 0.29
N HIS A 381 10.19 -0.29 1.14
CA HIS A 381 10.62 0.34 2.38
C HIS A 381 12.14 0.38 2.47
N GLY A 382 12.66 1.44 3.09
CA GLY A 382 14.09 1.65 3.32
C GLY A 382 14.39 1.92 4.78
N VAL A 383 15.66 1.79 5.14
CA VAL A 383 16.18 1.96 6.51
C VAL A 383 17.18 3.12 6.55
N ARG A 384 17.15 3.89 7.64
CA ARG A 384 18.00 5.08 7.83
C ARG A 384 18.91 5.01 9.06
N LYS A 385 18.68 4.04 9.94
CA LYS A 385 19.40 3.84 11.20
C LYS A 385 19.22 2.42 11.71
N GLY A 386 20.04 1.99 12.67
CA GLY A 386 19.98 0.66 13.27
C GLY A 386 20.50 -0.45 12.37
N SER A 387 20.28 -1.69 12.81
CA SER A 387 20.82 -2.90 12.19
C SER A 387 19.70 -3.76 11.59
N TRP A 388 19.77 -4.03 10.29
CA TRP A 388 18.68 -4.63 9.51
C TRP A 388 19.15 -5.79 8.64
N TYR A 389 18.24 -6.72 8.35
CA TYR A 389 18.53 -7.92 7.59
C TYR A 389 17.38 -8.37 6.69
N PHE A 390 17.74 -8.90 5.51
CA PHE A 390 16.84 -9.65 4.63
C PHE A 390 17.59 -10.78 3.90
N GLU A 391 16.84 -11.72 3.33
CA GLU A 391 17.38 -12.81 2.50
C GLU A 391 16.90 -12.71 1.05
N VAL A 392 17.72 -13.24 0.14
CA VAL A 392 17.36 -13.49 -1.26
C VAL A 392 17.71 -14.93 -1.61
N THR A 393 16.74 -15.70 -2.10
CA THR A 393 16.96 -17.02 -2.70
C THR A 393 17.19 -16.86 -4.20
N VAL A 394 18.23 -17.50 -4.73
CA VAL A 394 18.48 -17.56 -6.17
C VAL A 394 17.72 -18.74 -6.77
N ASP A 395 16.56 -18.49 -7.37
CA ASP A 395 15.66 -19.55 -7.83
C ASP A 395 16.12 -20.15 -9.17
N GLU A 396 16.43 -19.27 -10.13
CA GLU A 396 16.90 -19.65 -11.46
C GLU A 396 18.09 -18.79 -11.89
N MET A 397 19.20 -19.45 -12.23
CA MET A 397 20.37 -18.77 -12.78
C MET A 397 20.94 -19.54 -13.98
N PRO A 398 20.27 -19.51 -15.15
CA PRO A 398 20.75 -20.16 -16.36
C PRO A 398 22.15 -19.67 -16.78
N THR A 399 22.80 -20.41 -17.66
CA THR A 399 24.07 -19.97 -18.28
C THR A 399 23.93 -18.60 -18.93
N ASP A 400 24.99 -17.80 -18.82
CA ASP A 400 25.04 -16.40 -19.29
C ASP A 400 24.01 -15.44 -18.66
N THR A 401 23.48 -15.80 -17.48
CA THR A 401 22.77 -14.86 -16.61
C THR A 401 23.69 -14.40 -15.47
N ALA A 402 23.29 -13.34 -14.78
CA ALA A 402 23.98 -12.87 -13.59
C ALA A 402 23.03 -12.04 -12.71
N ALA A 403 23.31 -12.01 -11.41
CA ALA A 403 22.61 -11.16 -10.47
C ALA A 403 23.60 -10.25 -9.74
N ARG A 404 23.13 -9.07 -9.35
CA ARG A 404 23.76 -8.18 -8.38
C ARG A 404 22.74 -7.81 -7.32
N LEU A 405 23.02 -8.18 -6.08
CA LEU A 405 22.09 -8.10 -4.96
C LEU A 405 22.73 -7.26 -3.85
N GLY A 406 21.94 -6.45 -3.15
CA GLY A 406 22.47 -5.59 -2.08
C GLY A 406 21.53 -4.45 -1.71
N TRP A 407 22.09 -3.24 -1.60
CA TRP A 407 21.40 -2.06 -1.09
C TRP A 407 21.55 -0.87 -2.04
N SER A 408 20.50 -0.06 -2.15
CA SER A 408 20.48 1.17 -2.95
C SER A 408 19.79 2.30 -2.19
N GLN A 409 20.35 3.51 -2.28
CA GLN A 409 19.62 4.73 -1.97
C GLN A 409 18.62 5.08 -3.10
N PRO A 410 17.64 5.99 -2.90
CA PRO A 410 16.56 6.28 -3.87
C PRO A 410 17.03 6.64 -5.27
N LEU A 411 18.14 7.37 -5.38
CA LEU A 411 18.64 7.90 -6.66
C LEU A 411 19.51 6.90 -7.44
N GLY A 412 19.60 5.65 -6.99
CA GLY A 412 20.25 4.59 -7.77
C GLY A 412 19.53 4.37 -9.11
N ASN A 413 20.29 4.29 -10.20
CA ASN A 413 19.72 4.20 -11.54
C ASN A 413 19.08 2.82 -11.80
N LEU A 414 17.75 2.80 -11.92
CA LEU A 414 16.97 1.58 -12.13
C LEU A 414 17.29 0.84 -13.45
N GLN A 415 17.83 1.54 -14.45
CA GLN A 415 18.23 0.97 -15.74
C GLN A 415 19.69 0.46 -15.74
N ALA A 416 20.41 0.62 -14.63
CA ALA A 416 21.80 0.21 -14.49
C ALA A 416 21.93 -1.02 -13.56
N PRO A 417 23.06 -1.76 -13.63
CA PRO A 417 23.37 -2.76 -12.62
C PRO A 417 23.53 -2.11 -11.24
N LEU A 418 23.02 -2.76 -10.20
CA LEU A 418 23.29 -2.35 -8.83
C LEU A 418 24.81 -2.22 -8.59
N GLY A 419 25.22 -1.15 -7.92
CA GLY A 419 26.62 -0.78 -7.74
C GLY A 419 27.25 -0.02 -8.91
N TYR A 420 26.46 0.45 -9.89
CA TYR A 420 26.93 1.28 -11.01
C TYR A 420 27.32 2.70 -10.58
N ASP A 421 26.50 3.30 -9.72
CA ASP A 421 26.60 4.68 -9.25
C ASP A 421 27.12 4.76 -7.80
N LYS A 422 27.15 5.97 -7.24
CA LYS A 422 27.51 6.24 -5.84
C LYS A 422 26.41 5.88 -4.84
N PHE A 423 25.19 5.67 -5.32
CA PHE A 423 24.01 5.47 -4.47
C PHE A 423 23.79 3.99 -4.15
N SER A 424 24.54 3.07 -4.75
CA SER A 424 24.29 1.64 -4.64
C SER A 424 25.54 0.81 -4.35
N TYR A 425 25.32 -0.32 -3.68
CA TYR A 425 26.32 -1.26 -3.20
C TYR A 425 25.81 -2.69 -3.46
N SER A 426 26.64 -3.55 -4.05
CA SER A 426 26.17 -4.86 -4.50
C SER A 426 27.19 -5.97 -4.40
N TRP A 427 26.67 -7.19 -4.35
CA TRP A 427 27.42 -8.42 -4.51
C TRP A 427 27.02 -9.11 -5.79
N ARG A 428 27.99 -9.44 -6.64
CA ARG A 428 27.75 -10.07 -7.95
C ARG A 428 27.86 -11.59 -7.85
N SER A 429 26.92 -12.30 -8.46
CA SER A 429 26.89 -13.77 -8.52
C SER A 429 28.18 -14.36 -9.10
N LYS A 430 28.61 -13.84 -10.25
CA LYS A 430 29.85 -14.25 -10.91
C LYS A 430 31.08 -13.77 -10.12
N LYS A 431 31.90 -14.73 -9.66
CA LYS A 431 33.19 -14.51 -8.97
C LYS A 431 33.09 -13.80 -7.60
N GLY A 432 31.89 -13.67 -7.04
CA GLY A 432 31.67 -13.12 -5.69
C GLY A 432 32.25 -11.72 -5.47
N THR A 433 32.27 -10.89 -6.51
CA THR A 433 32.85 -9.53 -6.44
C THR A 433 31.85 -8.53 -5.91
N ARG A 434 32.29 -7.64 -5.03
CA ARG A 434 31.51 -6.48 -4.56
C ARG A 434 31.66 -5.30 -5.53
N PHE A 435 30.57 -4.61 -5.88
CA PHE A 435 30.52 -3.50 -6.83
C PHE A 435 29.92 -2.23 -6.23
N HIS A 436 30.63 -1.12 -6.38
CA HIS A 436 30.18 0.23 -6.02
C HIS A 436 30.88 1.24 -6.95
N GLN A 437 30.18 2.27 -7.43
CA GLN A 437 30.70 3.23 -8.42
C GLN A 437 31.30 2.55 -9.67
N SER A 438 30.67 1.46 -10.12
CA SER A 438 31.15 0.61 -11.22
C SER A 438 32.50 -0.08 -10.99
N ILE A 439 33.07 0.02 -9.79
CA ILE A 439 34.35 -0.60 -9.43
C ILE A 439 34.08 -1.93 -8.74
N GLY A 440 34.53 -3.01 -9.38
CA GLY A 440 34.45 -4.37 -8.83
C GLY A 440 35.71 -4.72 -8.04
N LYS A 441 35.55 -5.18 -6.81
CA LYS A 441 36.63 -5.75 -5.99
C LYS A 441 36.29 -7.19 -5.63
N HIS A 442 37.29 -8.08 -5.64
CA HIS A 442 37.09 -9.42 -5.11
C HIS A 442 36.72 -9.33 -3.62
N TYR A 443 35.81 -10.22 -3.19
CA TYR A 443 35.23 -10.19 -1.86
C TYR A 443 35.00 -11.60 -1.33
N SER A 444 34.40 -12.46 -2.15
CA SER A 444 34.17 -13.86 -1.81
C SER A 444 34.20 -14.74 -3.05
N GLU A 445 33.94 -16.03 -2.88
CA GLU A 445 33.51 -16.90 -3.96
C GLU A 445 32.13 -16.50 -4.50
N GLY A 446 31.85 -16.90 -5.74
CA GLY A 446 30.55 -16.69 -6.36
C GLY A 446 29.41 -17.45 -5.68
N TYR A 447 28.19 -17.02 -5.99
CA TYR A 447 26.97 -17.73 -5.59
C TYR A 447 26.19 -18.17 -6.84
N ASN A 448 25.43 -19.24 -6.69
CA ASN A 448 24.77 -19.94 -7.78
C ASN A 448 23.28 -20.15 -7.47
N GLN A 449 22.58 -20.77 -8.43
CA GLN A 449 21.22 -21.24 -8.23
C GLN A 449 21.11 -22.13 -6.98
N GLY A 450 20.05 -21.92 -6.20
CA GLY A 450 19.76 -22.62 -4.95
C GLY A 450 20.37 -21.98 -3.70
N ASP A 451 21.34 -21.06 -3.83
CA ASP A 451 21.91 -20.36 -2.69
C ASP A 451 20.89 -19.38 -2.07
N VAL A 452 20.88 -19.31 -0.74
CA VAL A 452 20.15 -18.31 0.06
C VAL A 452 21.16 -17.32 0.61
N LEU A 453 21.00 -16.07 0.20
CA LEU A 453 21.96 -15.00 0.48
C LEU A 453 21.37 -14.02 1.47
N GLY A 454 22.11 -13.74 2.54
CA GLY A 454 21.72 -12.79 3.57
C GLY A 454 22.40 -11.44 3.39
N PHE A 455 21.67 -10.37 3.64
CA PHE A 455 22.15 -8.99 3.49
C PHE A 455 21.91 -8.22 4.76
N PHE A 456 22.98 -7.99 5.51
CA PHE A 456 22.97 -7.19 6.73
C PHE A 456 23.48 -5.77 6.43
N ILE A 457 22.85 -4.77 7.04
CA ILE A 457 23.31 -3.38 7.06
C ILE A 457 23.21 -2.85 8.49
N GLU A 458 24.21 -2.10 8.92
CA GLU A 458 24.24 -1.37 10.18
C GLU A 458 24.50 0.10 9.89
N LEU A 459 23.56 0.94 10.34
CA LEU A 459 23.54 2.39 10.14
C LEU A 459 23.53 3.09 11.51
N PRO A 460 24.29 4.19 11.67
CA PRO A 460 24.34 4.92 12.93
C PRO A 460 23.05 5.70 13.22
N ASP A 461 22.66 5.73 14.50
CA ASP A 461 21.43 6.38 14.97
C ASP A 461 21.51 7.90 15.12
N GLU A 462 22.73 8.44 15.22
CA GLU A 462 22.96 9.85 15.59
C GLU A 462 23.07 10.82 14.40
N THR A 463 22.83 10.33 13.18
CA THR A 463 22.93 11.13 11.95
C THR A 463 21.72 12.05 11.76
N GLU A 464 21.86 13.06 10.90
CA GLU A 464 20.75 13.98 10.58
C GLU A 464 19.61 13.21 9.92
N VAL A 465 19.95 12.32 8.98
CA VAL A 465 18.94 11.47 8.31
C VAL A 465 18.28 10.51 9.30
N ALA A 466 19.01 9.96 10.28
CA ALA A 466 18.45 9.06 11.29
C ALA A 466 17.44 9.73 12.24
N LYS A 467 17.64 11.03 12.51
CA LYS A 467 16.80 11.86 13.38
C LYS A 467 15.61 12.49 12.65
N ALA A 468 15.71 12.69 11.34
CA ALA A 468 14.65 13.28 10.54
C ALA A 468 13.44 12.34 10.40
N LEU A 469 12.24 12.94 10.41
CA LEU A 469 11.03 12.29 9.94
C LEU A 469 11.02 12.21 8.41
N PRO A 470 10.29 11.24 7.83
CA PRO A 470 10.21 11.11 6.37
C PRO A 470 9.48 12.30 5.73
N ASP A 471 9.74 12.52 4.43
CA ASP A 471 9.04 13.53 3.64
C ASP A 471 7.55 13.19 3.51
N THR A 472 6.69 14.21 3.67
CA THR A 472 5.23 14.09 3.58
C THR A 472 4.73 14.29 2.15
N TYR A 473 5.52 14.95 1.30
CA TYR A 473 5.14 15.36 -0.07
C TYR A 473 3.92 16.28 -0.15
N LYS A 474 3.39 16.76 0.97
CA LYS A 474 2.17 17.58 1.05
C LYS A 474 2.30 18.95 0.39
N ASP A 475 3.53 19.43 0.20
CA ASP A 475 3.86 20.64 -0.53
C ASP A 475 4.00 20.42 -2.05
N LYS A 476 3.91 19.17 -2.51
CA LYS A 476 4.11 18.79 -3.91
C LYS A 476 2.77 18.77 -4.67
N ALA A 477 2.88 18.98 -5.98
CA ALA A 477 1.74 18.84 -6.87
C ALA A 477 1.35 17.36 -7.02
N LEU A 478 0.04 17.09 -6.99
CA LEU A 478 -0.47 15.80 -7.43
C LEU A 478 -0.73 15.81 -8.93
N ILE A 479 -0.39 14.70 -9.57
CA ILE A 479 -0.81 14.40 -10.93
C ILE A 479 -1.84 13.27 -10.92
N LYS A 480 -2.80 13.34 -11.85
CA LYS A 480 -3.73 12.25 -12.10
C LYS A 480 -3.20 11.38 -13.23
N PHE A 481 -2.92 10.11 -12.93
CA PHE A 481 -2.62 9.11 -13.93
C PHE A 481 -3.69 8.03 -13.89
N LYS A 482 -4.45 7.92 -14.98
CA LYS A 482 -5.67 7.10 -15.06
C LYS A 482 -6.62 7.43 -13.89
N SER A 483 -6.85 6.47 -13.01
CA SER A 483 -7.78 6.57 -11.88
C SER A 483 -7.10 6.90 -10.55
N TYR A 484 -5.77 7.09 -10.53
CA TYR A 484 -5.01 7.27 -9.29
C TYR A 484 -4.24 8.59 -9.29
N LEU A 485 -3.96 9.07 -8.08
CA LEU A 485 -3.19 10.28 -7.83
C LEU A 485 -1.78 9.92 -7.38
N TYR A 486 -0.82 10.72 -7.81
CA TYR A 486 0.58 10.55 -7.46
C TYR A 486 1.20 11.88 -7.12
N PHE A 487 2.03 11.93 -6.08
CA PHE A 487 2.99 13.03 -5.92
C PHE A 487 4.07 12.88 -6.98
N GLU A 488 4.40 14.00 -7.61
CA GLU A 488 5.51 14.09 -8.56
C GLU A 488 6.67 14.87 -7.92
N GLU A 489 7.84 14.25 -7.87
CA GLU A 489 9.06 14.86 -7.35
C GLU A 489 10.16 14.80 -8.40
N LYS A 490 10.87 15.91 -8.60
CA LYS A 490 12.01 15.97 -9.51
C LYS A 490 13.29 15.52 -8.80
N ASP A 491 14.01 14.61 -9.41
CA ASP A 491 15.32 14.16 -8.94
C ASP A 491 16.40 15.17 -9.29
N TYR A 492 17.21 15.51 -8.29
CA TYR A 492 18.39 16.36 -8.44
C TYR A 492 19.66 15.55 -8.19
N VAL A 493 19.92 14.56 -9.05
CA VAL A 493 21.02 13.58 -8.91
C VAL A 493 22.37 14.27 -8.71
N ASP A 494 22.72 15.27 -9.54
CA ASP A 494 23.99 16.00 -9.44
C ASP A 494 24.15 16.72 -8.10
N LYS A 495 23.05 17.24 -7.55
CA LYS A 495 23.05 17.93 -6.24
C LYS A 495 23.23 16.90 -5.13
N ALA A 496 22.49 15.79 -5.21
CA ALA A 496 22.54 14.71 -4.24
C ALA A 496 23.94 14.07 -4.16
N GLU A 497 24.59 13.82 -5.32
CA GLU A 497 25.94 13.29 -5.36
C GLU A 497 26.97 14.19 -4.67
N LYS A 498 26.82 15.51 -4.82
CA LYS A 498 27.71 16.50 -4.18
C LYS A 498 27.48 16.61 -2.68
N SER A 499 26.30 16.21 -2.19
CA SER A 499 25.97 16.23 -0.76
C SER A 499 26.25 14.91 -0.04
N LEU A 500 26.70 13.85 -0.73
CA LEU A 500 27.02 12.56 -0.10
C LEU A 500 28.15 12.72 0.93
N LYS A 501 27.89 12.27 2.15
CA LYS A 501 28.85 12.28 3.27
C LYS A 501 29.02 10.86 3.78
N ALA A 502 30.25 10.37 3.87
CA ALA A 502 30.50 9.07 4.47
C ALA A 502 30.28 9.17 5.99
N VAL A 503 29.65 8.14 6.57
CA VAL A 503 29.41 8.07 8.01
C VAL A 503 30.21 6.93 8.60
N ASN A 504 31.04 7.27 9.59
CA ASN A 504 31.84 6.29 10.33
C ASN A 504 30.94 5.29 11.07
N SER A 505 31.46 4.09 11.32
CA SER A 505 30.76 3.02 12.06
C SER A 505 29.52 2.46 11.36
N SER A 506 29.34 2.73 10.06
CA SER A 506 28.36 2.04 9.22
C SER A 506 29.01 0.88 8.47
N LYS A 507 28.30 -0.25 8.31
CA LYS A 507 28.83 -1.41 7.58
C LYS A 507 27.74 -2.24 6.89
N MET A 508 28.15 -3.00 5.88
CA MET A 508 27.36 -4.06 5.25
C MET A 508 28.09 -5.39 5.35
N VAL A 509 27.37 -6.45 5.70
CA VAL A 509 27.89 -7.82 5.78
C VAL A 509 26.99 -8.71 4.92
N PHE A 510 27.60 -9.56 4.09
CA PHE A 510 26.87 -10.49 3.24
C PHE A 510 27.08 -11.92 3.70
N TYR A 511 26.03 -12.73 3.59
CA TYR A 511 26.00 -14.11 4.05
C TYR A 511 25.66 -15.04 2.90
N LYS A 512 26.25 -16.23 2.91
CA LYS A 512 25.91 -17.33 2.01
C LYS A 512 25.44 -18.51 2.85
N ASN A 513 24.17 -18.90 2.72
CA ASN A 513 23.55 -20.00 3.46
C ASN A 513 23.81 -19.88 4.98
N GLY A 514 23.69 -18.66 5.52
CA GLY A 514 23.92 -18.34 6.94
C GLY A 514 25.37 -18.09 7.35
N VAL A 515 26.35 -18.35 6.47
CA VAL A 515 27.77 -18.14 6.75
C VAL A 515 28.22 -16.76 6.28
N SER A 516 28.73 -15.95 7.21
CA SER A 516 29.28 -14.62 6.89
C SER A 516 30.42 -14.72 5.87
N GLN A 517 30.38 -13.86 4.85
CA GLN A 517 31.43 -13.71 3.85
C GLN A 517 32.41 -12.57 4.19
N GLY A 518 32.32 -12.03 5.41
CA GLY A 518 33.10 -10.89 5.88
C GLY A 518 32.41 -9.55 5.68
N VAL A 519 33.12 -8.46 5.97
CA VAL A 519 32.58 -7.10 5.80
C VAL A 519 32.68 -6.68 4.33
N ALA A 520 31.52 -6.46 3.70
CA ALA A 520 31.43 -6.09 2.30
C ALA A 520 31.67 -4.60 2.07
N TYR A 521 31.21 -3.74 2.96
CA TYR A 521 31.43 -2.29 2.87
C TYR A 521 31.47 -1.68 4.27
N GLU A 522 32.25 -0.62 4.40
CA GLU A 522 32.37 0.20 5.61
C GLU A 522 32.31 1.67 5.21
N ASN A 523 31.95 2.55 6.14
CA ASN A 523 31.88 3.98 5.93
C ASN A 523 30.96 4.36 4.75
N LEU A 524 29.73 3.84 4.81
CA LEU A 524 28.67 4.08 3.84
C LEU A 524 28.32 5.57 3.78
N PHE A 525 27.77 6.02 2.65
CA PHE A 525 27.21 7.37 2.58
C PHE A 525 25.94 7.47 3.43
N GLU A 526 25.76 8.60 4.12
CA GLU A 526 24.54 8.92 4.86
C GLU A 526 23.33 8.87 3.90
N GLY A 527 22.22 8.28 4.36
CA GLY A 527 21.00 8.24 3.56
C GLY A 527 20.06 7.10 3.93
N LEU A 528 18.94 7.07 3.21
CA LEU A 528 17.94 6.01 3.27
C LEU A 528 18.33 4.87 2.32
N TYR A 529 18.39 3.64 2.81
CA TYR A 529 18.80 2.46 2.04
C TYR A 529 17.67 1.46 1.87
N PHE A 530 17.47 0.99 0.64
CA PHE A 530 16.47 -0.01 0.29
C PHE A 530 17.15 -1.31 -0.11
N PRO A 531 16.63 -2.48 0.30
CA PRO A 531 16.94 -3.73 -0.35
C PRO A 531 16.75 -3.60 -1.87
N ALA A 532 17.76 -4.00 -2.64
CA ALA A 532 17.79 -3.77 -4.08
C ALA A 532 18.35 -4.97 -4.83
N ILE A 533 17.75 -5.22 -5.99
CA ILE A 533 18.03 -6.39 -6.82
C ILE A 533 18.21 -5.93 -8.24
N SER A 534 19.32 -6.35 -8.85
CA SER A 534 19.55 -6.15 -10.28
C SER A 534 19.89 -7.45 -10.99
N LEU A 535 19.17 -7.69 -12.09
CA LEU A 535 19.21 -8.96 -12.82
C LEU A 535 19.64 -8.74 -14.26
N TYR A 536 20.53 -9.60 -14.74
CA TYR A 536 20.95 -9.69 -16.13
C TYR A 536 20.34 -10.93 -16.77
N ARG A 537 19.59 -10.71 -17.85
CA ARG A 537 18.81 -11.71 -18.56
C ARG A 537 17.83 -12.45 -17.65
N SER A 538 17.35 -13.62 -18.05
CA SER A 538 16.33 -14.44 -17.39
C SER A 538 16.77 -15.07 -16.05
N CYS A 539 17.50 -14.34 -15.21
CA CYS A 539 17.73 -14.74 -13.83
C CYS A 539 16.46 -14.45 -13.02
N THR A 540 16.10 -15.35 -12.12
CA THR A 540 14.95 -15.22 -11.20
C THR A 540 15.44 -15.35 -9.76
N VAL A 541 15.00 -14.44 -8.91
CA VAL A 541 15.29 -14.46 -7.48
C VAL A 541 14.04 -14.12 -6.67
N SER A 542 13.96 -14.66 -5.46
CA SER A 542 12.87 -14.42 -4.51
C SER A 542 13.39 -13.82 -3.21
N VAL A 543 12.69 -12.84 -2.68
CA VAL A 543 13.09 -12.07 -1.50
C VAL A 543 12.31 -12.52 -0.29
N ASN A 544 13.00 -12.65 0.84
CA ASN A 544 12.41 -12.86 2.15
C ASN A 544 12.82 -11.72 3.07
N PHE A 545 11.87 -10.83 3.38
CA PHE A 545 12.09 -9.70 4.28
C PHE A 545 12.00 -10.06 5.77
N GLY A 546 11.70 -11.33 6.09
CA GLY A 546 11.51 -11.81 7.46
C GLY A 546 10.05 -11.79 7.92
N PRO A 547 9.80 -12.10 9.20
CA PRO A 547 10.79 -12.42 10.25
C PRO A 547 11.32 -13.87 10.18
N HIS A 548 10.69 -14.73 9.37
CA HIS A 548 11.03 -16.15 9.28
C HIS A 548 12.10 -16.39 8.21
N PHE A 549 13.37 -16.30 8.60
CA PHE A 549 14.52 -16.54 7.74
C PHE A 549 14.88 -18.03 7.63
N LYS A 550 15.45 -18.44 6.49
CA LYS A 550 15.98 -19.80 6.33
C LYS A 550 17.31 -19.94 7.07
N HIS A 551 18.15 -18.90 7.03
CA HIS A 551 19.50 -18.89 7.59
C HIS A 551 19.81 -17.54 8.28
N PRO A 552 19.16 -17.25 9.43
CA PRO A 552 19.39 -16.00 10.15
C PRO A 552 20.85 -15.84 10.62
N PRO A 553 21.43 -14.63 10.59
CA PRO A 553 22.74 -14.33 11.15
C PRO A 553 22.82 -14.69 12.63
N LYS A 554 23.98 -15.21 13.05
CA LYS A 554 24.27 -15.56 14.46
C LYS A 554 25.28 -14.62 15.11
N ASP A 555 25.99 -13.84 14.30
CA ASP A 555 27.12 -12.99 14.67
C ASP A 555 26.72 -11.53 14.92
N ASN A 556 25.57 -11.07 14.42
CA ASN A 556 25.07 -9.72 14.61
C ASN A 556 23.62 -9.73 15.09
N LYS A 557 23.27 -8.78 15.97
CA LYS A 557 21.87 -8.48 16.30
C LYS A 557 21.26 -7.68 15.14
N PHE A 558 20.02 -7.97 14.79
CA PHE A 558 19.34 -7.32 13.67
C PHE A 558 17.83 -7.27 13.87
N GLN A 559 17.18 -6.38 13.11
CA GLN A 559 15.74 -6.35 12.89
C GLN A 559 15.44 -6.88 11.47
N PRO A 560 14.37 -7.68 11.29
CA PRO A 560 13.95 -8.09 9.97
C PRO A 560 13.41 -6.89 9.19
N MET A 561 13.68 -6.83 7.89
CA MET A 561 13.14 -5.78 7.03
C MET A 561 11.61 -5.68 7.09
N SER A 562 10.90 -6.78 7.35
CA SER A 562 9.45 -6.81 7.53
C SER A 562 8.95 -5.81 8.58
N ASP A 563 9.72 -5.52 9.62
CA ASP A 563 9.30 -4.63 10.70
C ASP A 563 9.22 -3.17 10.24
N MET A 564 9.95 -2.82 9.17
CA MET A 564 9.89 -1.48 8.59
C MET A 564 8.51 -1.14 8.01
N GLY A 565 7.68 -2.14 7.67
CA GLY A 565 6.33 -1.88 7.16
C GLY A 565 5.49 -1.10 8.17
N ARG A 566 5.42 -1.56 9.42
CA ARG A 566 4.74 -0.85 10.51
C ARG A 566 5.47 0.42 10.92
N GLY A 567 6.80 0.35 11.04
CA GLY A 567 7.62 1.50 11.42
C GLY A 567 7.42 2.70 10.49
N ALA A 568 7.44 2.47 9.18
CA ALA A 568 7.22 3.54 8.20
C ALA A 568 5.81 4.12 8.26
N VAL A 569 4.77 3.30 8.42
CA VAL A 569 3.39 3.80 8.57
C VAL A 569 3.29 4.75 9.77
N ILE A 570 3.88 4.39 10.91
CA ILE A 570 3.90 5.24 12.11
C ILE A 570 4.64 6.54 11.83
N GLU A 571 5.87 6.46 11.32
CA GLU A 571 6.71 7.64 11.10
C GLU A 571 6.14 8.61 10.07
N HIS A 572 5.60 8.10 8.96
CA HIS A 572 4.93 8.94 7.97
C HIS A 572 3.63 9.54 8.50
N THR A 573 2.84 8.79 9.27
CA THR A 573 1.64 9.34 9.90
C THR A 573 1.99 10.47 10.87
N LEU A 574 3.06 10.31 11.67
CA LEU A 574 3.55 11.37 12.55
C LEU A 574 4.05 12.58 11.76
N ALA A 575 4.78 12.36 10.66
CA ALA A 575 5.24 13.43 9.79
C ALA A 575 4.06 14.20 9.17
N ASP A 576 3.03 13.49 8.70
CA ASP A 576 1.83 14.08 8.12
C ASP A 576 1.05 14.92 9.15
N ILE A 577 0.88 14.42 10.38
CA ILE A 577 0.20 15.14 11.47
C ILE A 577 1.00 16.40 11.84
N LEU A 578 2.32 16.27 11.99
CA LEU A 578 3.18 17.41 12.32
C LEU A 578 3.15 18.49 11.25
N TYR A 579 3.13 18.10 9.96
CA TYR A 579 2.96 19.05 8.87
C TYR A 579 1.68 19.88 9.02
N HIS A 580 0.55 19.24 9.35
CA HIS A 580 -0.71 19.95 9.55
C HIS A 580 -0.66 20.90 10.76
N VAL A 581 -0.07 20.45 11.87
CA VAL A 581 0.10 21.28 13.08
C VAL A 581 0.99 22.50 12.79
N GLU A 582 2.13 22.30 12.12
CA GLU A 582 3.04 23.41 11.77
C GLU A 582 2.36 24.42 10.84
N THR A 583 1.60 23.94 9.86
CA THR A 583 0.92 24.80 8.88
C THR A 583 -0.22 25.61 9.51
N ASP A 584 -0.95 25.02 10.46
CA ASP A 584 -2.04 25.67 11.19
C ASP A 584 -1.50 26.74 12.17
N VAL A 585 -0.42 26.43 12.90
CA VAL A 585 0.23 27.34 13.87
C VAL A 585 0.90 28.54 13.18
N ASP A 586 1.55 28.33 12.03
CA ASP A 586 2.22 29.40 11.29
C ASP A 586 1.25 30.34 10.55
N GLY A 587 -0.07 30.08 10.58
CA GLY A 587 -1.07 30.84 9.84
C GLY A 587 -0.87 30.80 8.32
N ARG A 588 -0.03 29.88 7.83
CA ARG A 588 0.21 29.66 6.40
C ARG A 588 -0.87 28.74 5.84
N SER A 589 -2.10 29.24 5.80
CA SER A 589 -3.01 28.75 4.74
C SER A 589 -2.27 28.93 3.41
N PRO A 590 -2.20 27.94 2.50
CA PRO A 590 -1.69 28.17 1.16
C PRO A 590 -2.57 29.25 0.53
N HIS A 591 -2.06 30.48 0.48
CA HIS A 591 -2.70 31.55 -0.27
C HIS A 591 -2.56 31.18 -1.75
N TRP A 592 -3.60 30.52 -2.27
CA TRP A 592 -3.78 30.34 -3.69
C TRP A 592 -4.16 31.69 -4.32
N GLU A 593 -3.15 32.45 -4.77
CA GLU A 593 -3.42 33.61 -5.63
C GLU A 593 -3.67 33.13 -7.07
N GLY A 594 -4.95 33.19 -7.46
CA GLY A 594 -5.44 33.52 -8.81
C GLY A 594 -5.16 32.57 -9.94
#